data_AF-A0A355FUC5-F1
#
_entry.id   AF-A0A355FUC5-F1
#
_cell.length_a   1.000
_cell.length_b   1.000
_cell.length_c   1.000
_cell.angle_alpha   90.00
_cell.angle_beta   90.00
_cell.angle_gamma   90.00
#
_symmetry.space_group_name_H-M   'P 1'
#
loop_
_entity.id
_entity.type
_entity.pdbx_description
1 polymer ?
#
loop_
_entity_poly.entity_id
_entity_poly.type
_entity_poly.pdbx_seq_one_letter_code
_entity_poly.pdbx_strand_id
1 'polypeptide(L)'
;KAMQLLKSQLFEMERAKRNEARAEIEAGKKKIEWGSQIRSYVMQPYKMVKDVRTSYETSNVDAVMNGEIDEFLKAFLMQAGSGAKQAEQA
;
A
#
# COMPACT_ATOMS: atom_id res chain seq x y z
N LYS A 1 -15.15 -16.12 -39.52
CA LYS A 1 -13.79 -15.84 -38.99
C LYS A 1 -13.54 -14.35 -38.71
N ALA A 2 -14.14 -13.38 -39.41
CA ALA A 2 -13.98 -11.94 -39.14
C ALA A 2 -14.54 -11.48 -37.78
N MET A 3 -15.73 -11.95 -37.38
CA MET A 3 -16.34 -11.58 -36.09
C MET A 3 -15.56 -12.08 -34.86
N GLN A 4 -14.86 -13.22 -34.98
CA GLN A 4 -14.00 -13.73 -33.90
C GLN A 4 -12.75 -12.86 -33.73
N LEU A 5 -12.13 -12.43 -34.84
CA LEU A 5 -11.02 -11.47 -34.82
C LEU A 5 -11.46 -10.15 -34.18
N LEU A 6 -12.61 -9.60 -34.60
CA LEU A 6 -13.14 -8.36 -34.05
C LEU A 6 -13.37 -8.46 -32.53
N LYS A 7 -13.95 -9.57 -32.05
CA LYS A 7 -14.17 -9.82 -30.62
C LYS A 7 -12.86 -9.93 -29.83
N SER A 8 -11.82 -10.53 -30.42
CA SER A 8 -10.48 -10.60 -29.81
C SER A 8 -9.87 -9.20 -29.64
N GLN A 9 -9.91 -8.38 -30.69
CA GLN A 9 -9.37 -7.01 -30.63
C GLN A 9 -10.11 -6.14 -29.60
N LEU A 10 -11.44 -6.25 -29.53
CA LEU A 10 -12.25 -5.54 -28.52
C LEU A 10 -11.89 -5.96 -27.09
N PHE A 11 -11.68 -7.25 -26.86
CA PHE A 11 -11.25 -7.77 -25.56
C PHE A 11 -9.85 -7.28 -25.19
N GLU A 12 -8.91 -7.26 -26.15
CA GLU A 12 -7.56 -6.72 -25.94
C GLU A 12 -7.60 -5.23 -25.59
N MET A 13 -8.41 -4.43 -26.28
CA MET A 13 -8.59 -3.01 -25.95
C MET A 13 -9.18 -2.81 -24.54
N GLU A 14 -10.17 -3.60 -24.16
CA GLU A 14 -10.75 -3.51 -22.80
C GLU A 14 -9.73 -3.93 -21.74
N ARG A 15 -8.95 -4.99 -22.01
CA ARG A 15 -7.85 -5.42 -21.14
C ARG A 15 -6.77 -4.36 -21.02
N ALA A 16 -6.40 -3.70 -22.11
CA ALA A 16 -5.44 -2.60 -22.11
C ALA A 16 -5.94 -1.45 -21.23
N LYS A 17 -7.19 -1.00 -21.41
CA LYS A 17 -7.79 0.04 -20.56
C LYS A 17 -7.82 -0.33 -19.08
N ARG A 18 -8.16 -1.58 -18.74
CA ARG A 18 -8.12 -2.06 -17.35
C ARG A 18 -6.70 -2.09 -16.80
N ASN A 19 -5.72 -2.45 -17.63
CA ASN A 19 -4.31 -2.46 -17.23
C ASN A 19 -3.76 -1.04 -17.06
N GLU A 20 -4.15 -0.09 -17.90
CA GLU A 20 -3.80 1.34 -17.76
C GLU A 20 -4.35 1.93 -16.45
N ALA A 21 -5.64 1.72 -16.17
CA ALA A 21 -6.24 2.18 -14.91
C ALA A 21 -5.57 1.55 -13.67
N ARG A 22 -5.15 0.28 -13.77
CA ARG A 22 -4.34 -0.37 -12.73
C ARG A 22 -2.95 0.24 -12.65
N ALA A 23 -2.30 0.49 -13.78
CA ALA A 23 -0.97 1.07 -13.83
C ALA A 23 -0.94 2.48 -13.22
N GLU A 24 -1.98 3.30 -13.39
CA GLU A 24 -2.11 4.59 -12.71
C GLU A 24 -2.13 4.44 -11.18
N ILE A 25 -2.89 3.46 -10.67
CA ILE A 25 -2.92 3.14 -9.24
C ILE A 25 -1.55 2.61 -8.76
N GLU A 26 -0.90 1.79 -9.57
CA GLU A 26 0.41 1.20 -9.24
C GLU A 26 1.57 2.19 -9.43
N ALA A 27 1.44 3.23 -10.25
CA ALA A 27 2.45 4.26 -10.43
C ALA A 27 2.71 5.06 -9.14
N GLY A 28 1.71 5.13 -8.26
CA GLY A 28 1.88 5.67 -6.91
C GLY A 28 2.70 4.78 -5.96
N LYS A 29 2.93 3.51 -6.32
CA LYS A 29 3.77 2.60 -5.53
C LYS A 29 5.23 2.95 -5.78
N LYS A 30 5.96 3.19 -4.69
CA LYS A 30 7.41 3.39 -4.75
C LYS A 30 8.10 2.11 -5.26
N LYS A 31 9.22 2.28 -5.96
CA LYS A 31 10.06 1.17 -6.44
C LYS A 31 10.48 0.29 -5.27
N ILE A 32 10.62 -1.01 -5.52
CA ILE A 32 11.10 -1.99 -4.53
C ILE A 32 12.63 -1.84 -4.40
N GLU A 33 13.05 -0.73 -3.80
CA GLU A 33 14.44 -0.37 -3.57
C GLU A 33 14.72 -0.26 -2.06
N TRP A 34 15.99 -0.39 -1.67
CA TRP A 34 16.40 -0.22 -0.29
C TRP A 34 16.02 1.19 0.21
N GLY A 35 15.21 1.26 1.26
CA GLY A 35 14.65 2.53 1.78
C GLY A 35 13.21 2.83 1.38
N SER A 36 12.61 2.04 0.47
CA SER A 36 11.17 2.15 0.15
C SER A 36 10.26 1.30 1.07
N GLN A 37 10.82 0.72 2.14
CA GLN A 37 10.07 -0.06 3.11
C GLN A 37 9.15 0.82 3.96
N ILE A 38 7.92 0.38 4.19
CA ILE A 38 6.96 1.09 5.07
C ILE A 38 7.03 0.61 6.52
N ARG A 39 7.48 -0.64 6.75
CA ARG A 39 7.50 -1.27 8.07
C ARG A 39 8.63 -2.29 8.15
N SER A 40 9.37 -2.27 9.25
CA SER A 40 10.41 -3.23 9.56
C SER A 40 9.86 -4.25 10.55
N TYR A 41 10.01 -5.54 10.22
CA TYR A 41 9.68 -6.67 11.08
C TYR A 41 10.96 -7.38 11.46
N VAL A 42 11.37 -7.25 12.71
CA VAL A 42 12.54 -7.91 13.27
C VAL A 42 12.04 -9.01 14.19
N MET A 43 12.17 -10.28 13.79
CA MET A 43 11.71 -11.42 14.62
C MET A 43 12.79 -11.93 15.58
N GLN A 44 14.06 -11.68 15.28
CA GLN A 44 15.22 -12.08 16.07
C GLN A 44 16.29 -10.98 15.95
N PRO A 45 17.03 -10.66 17.04
CA PRO A 45 16.98 -11.27 18.37
C PRO A 45 15.92 -10.66 19.31
N TYR A 46 15.39 -9.48 18.99
CA TYR A 46 14.37 -8.78 19.78
C TYR A 46 13.14 -8.60 18.88
N LYS A 47 12.07 -9.34 19.16
CA LYS A 47 10.81 -9.28 18.42
C LYS A 47 10.30 -7.83 18.43
N MET A 48 10.33 -7.16 17.28
CA MET A 48 9.92 -5.77 17.11
C MET A 48 9.34 -5.52 15.73
N VAL A 49 8.23 -4.79 15.68
CA VAL A 49 7.65 -4.26 14.45
C VAL A 49 7.63 -2.74 14.54
N LYS A 50 8.20 -2.06 13.56
CA LYS A 50 8.26 -0.59 13.50
C LYS A 50 7.75 -0.08 12.16
N ASP A 51 6.72 0.77 12.18
CA ASP A 51 6.26 1.49 10.98
C ASP A 51 7.09 2.77 10.81
N VAL A 52 7.74 2.92 9.66
CA VAL A 52 8.68 4.02 9.38
C VAL A 52 7.92 5.32 9.06
N ARG A 53 6.63 5.24 8.70
CA ARG A 53 5.83 6.41 8.32
C ARG A 53 5.24 7.12 9.54
N THR A 54 4.72 6.33 10.48
CA THR A 54 4.05 6.83 11.69
C THR A 54 4.94 6.81 12.92
N SER A 55 6.14 6.21 12.82
CA SER A 55 7.04 5.92 13.96
C SER A 55 6.43 5.04 15.05
N TYR A 56 5.27 4.43 14.80
CA TYR A 56 4.63 3.53 15.75
C TYR A 56 5.37 2.18 15.78
N GLU A 57 5.66 1.69 16.99
CA GLU A 57 6.36 0.44 17.21
C GLU A 57 5.63 -0.45 18.22
N THR A 58 5.72 -1.77 18.01
CA THR A 58 5.18 -2.78 18.92
C THR A 58 6.16 -3.94 19.04
N SER A 59 6.24 -4.52 20.24
CA SER A 59 7.06 -5.69 20.54
C SER A 59 6.33 -7.00 20.29
N ASN A 60 5.01 -6.98 20.14
CA ASN A 60 4.19 -8.17 19.95
C ASN A 60 4.10 -8.58 18.48
N VAL A 61 5.20 -9.10 17.93
CA VAL A 61 5.27 -9.50 16.51
C VAL A 61 4.26 -10.59 16.15
N ASP A 62 4.04 -11.55 17.06
CA ASP A 62 3.17 -12.70 16.80
C ASP A 62 1.71 -12.25 16.58
N ALA A 63 1.21 -11.32 17.38
CA ALA A 63 -0.11 -10.72 17.21
C ALA A 63 -0.25 -9.96 15.88
N VAL A 64 0.77 -9.17 15.52
CA VAL A 64 0.78 -8.43 14.24
C VAL A 64 0.75 -9.38 13.04
N MET A 65 1.48 -10.49 13.12
CA MET A 65 1.47 -11.54 12.09
C MET A 65 0.13 -12.28 12.03
N ASN A 66 -0.58 -12.38 13.15
CA ASN A 66 -1.94 -12.95 13.24
C ASN A 66 -3.04 -11.98 12.79
N GLY A 67 -2.70 -10.76 12.37
CA GLY A 67 -3.65 -9.81 11.78
C GLY A 67 -4.00 -8.61 12.64
N GLU A 68 -3.39 -8.45 13.84
CA GLU A 68 -3.55 -7.25 14.66
C GLU A 68 -2.75 -6.08 14.09
N ILE A 69 -3.21 -5.54 12.95
CA ILE A 69 -2.61 -4.39 12.25
C ILE A 69 -3.42 -3.10 12.39
N ASP A 70 -4.55 -3.16 13.10
CA ASP A 70 -5.49 -2.05 13.23
C ASP A 70 -4.87 -0.82 13.87
N GLU A 71 -3.97 -1.01 14.85
CA GLU A 71 -3.26 0.08 15.51
C GLU A 71 -2.36 0.84 14.53
N PHE A 72 -1.68 0.12 13.63
CA PHE A 72 -0.88 0.75 12.58
C PHE A 72 -1.74 1.49 11.56
N LEU A 73 -2.89 0.91 11.18
CA LEU A 73 -3.81 1.54 10.23
C LEU A 73 -4.38 2.83 10.83
N LYS A 74 -4.82 2.77 12.10
CA LYS A 74 -5.33 3.92 12.84
C LYS A 74 -4.27 5.01 12.97
N ALA A 75 -3.03 4.66 13.33
CA ALA A 75 -1.93 5.61 13.39
C ALA A 75 -1.68 6.31 12.05
N PHE A 76 -1.71 5.56 10.94
CA PHE A 76 -1.53 6.11 9.60
C PHE A 76 -2.68 7.05 9.20
N LEU A 77 -3.93 6.64 9.42
CA LEU A 77 -5.10 7.46 9.12
C LEU A 77 -5.17 8.72 9.98
N MET A 78 -4.78 8.64 11.26
CA MET A 78 -4.69 9.81 12.13
C MET A 78 -3.62 10.79 11.64
N GLN A 79 -2.44 10.32 11.24
CA GLN A 79 -1.36 11.17 10.72
C GLN A 79 -1.77 11.82 9.38
N ALA A 80 -2.39 11.06 8.47
CA ALA A 80 -2.89 11.59 7.21
C ALA A 80 -4.04 12.59 7.41
N GLY A 81 -4.98 12.28 8.30
CA GLY A 81 -6.13 13.14 8.62
C GLY A 81 -5.77 14.41 9.41
N SER A 82 -4.71 14.38 10.21
CA SER A 82 -4.21 15.57 10.92
C SER A 82 -3.44 16.52 10.00
N GLY A 83 -2.78 16.02 8.95
CA GLY A 83 -2.21 16.85 7.89
C GLY A 83 -3.27 17.67 7.14
N ALA A 84 -4.48 17.14 6.96
CA ALA A 84 -5.60 17.88 6.35
C ALA A 84 -6.10 19.03 7.24
N LYS A 85 -6.09 18.87 8.57
CA LYS A 85 -6.51 19.94 9.51
C LYS A 85 -5.50 21.10 9.61
N GLN A 86 -4.21 20.85 9.37
CA GLN A 86 -3.20 21.91 9.38
C GLN A 86 -3.21 22.76 8.10
N ALA A 87 -3.62 22.19 6.96
CA ALA A 87 -3.74 22.92 5.70
C ALA A 87 -4.96 23.87 5.64
N GLU A 88 -5.95 23.69 6.52
CA GLU A 88 -7.15 24.56 6.62
C GLU A 88 -6.97 25.71 7.63
N GLN A 89 -5.87 25.70 8.41
CA GLN A 89 -5.55 26.72 9.42
C GLN A 89 -4.40 27.65 9.02
N ALA A 90 -3.85 27.51 7.80
CA ALA A 90 -2.83 28.37 7.22
C ALA A 90 -3.39 29.14 6.02
#